data_AF-A0A6P0WJU7-F1
#
_entry.id   AF-A0A6P0WJU7-F1
#
_cell.length_a   1.000
_cell.length_b   1.000
_cell.length_c   1.000
_cell.angle_alpha   90.00
_cell.angle_beta   90.00
_cell.angle_gamma   90.00
#
_symmetry.space_group_name_H-M   'P 1'
#
loop_
_entity.id
_entity.type
_entity.pdbx_description
1 polymer ?
#
loop_
_entity_poly.entity_id
_entity_poly.type
_entity_poly.pdbx_seq_one_letter_code
_entity_poly.pdbx_strand_id
1 'polypeptide(L)'
;MSDAELKQYFLKHRGNKSAFQAYLDRINQRPLRVIASPDDPDFDQKVQAAIQQKLNAARINSNLKANVVSEPPNDNVVDNG
;
A
#
# COMPACT_ATOMS: atom_id res chain seq x y z
N MET A 1 -5.09 9.73 8.12
CA MET A 1 -3.88 9.03 7.64
C MET A 1 -4.27 7.72 6.99
N SER A 2 -3.83 7.53 5.75
CA SER A 2 -3.80 6.26 5.03
C SER A 2 -2.80 5.29 5.67
N ASP A 3 -2.87 4.01 5.29
CA ASP A 3 -1.97 2.98 5.82
C ASP A 3 -0.50 3.25 5.45
N ALA A 4 -0.29 3.88 4.30
CA ALA A 4 1.04 4.30 3.85
C ALA A 4 1.58 5.46 4.71
N GLU A 5 0.73 6.43 5.05
CA GLU A 5 1.09 7.56 5.90
C GLU A 5 1.32 7.13 7.34
N LEU A 6 0.49 6.24 7.89
CA LEU A 6 0.67 5.66 9.24
C LEU A 6 1.97 4.86 9.32
N LYS A 7 2.27 4.05 8.28
CA LYS A 7 3.55 3.33 8.18
C LYS A 7 4.74 4.29 8.15
N GLN A 8 4.70 5.32 7.30
CA GLN A 8 5.78 6.32 7.23
C GLN A 8 5.95 7.09 8.54
N TYR A 9 4.85 7.46 9.18
CA TYR A 9 4.86 8.16 10.46
C TYR A 9 5.50 7.28 11.55
N PHE A 10 5.09 6.01 11.68
CA PHE A 10 5.75 5.07 12.58
C PHE A 10 7.25 4.91 12.29
N LEU A 11 7.62 4.76 11.02
CA LEU A 11 9.04 4.59 10.63
C LEU A 11 9.91 5.80 10.96
N LYS A 12 9.34 7.02 10.90
CA LYS A 12 9.99 8.27 11.29
C LYS A 12 10.00 8.47 12.81
N HIS A 13 9.01 7.95 13.52
CA HIS A 13 8.85 8.08 14.97
C HIS A 13 8.89 6.71 15.67
N ARG A 14 9.98 5.95 15.49
CA ARG A 14 10.08 4.55 15.95
C ARG A 14 9.92 4.37 17.46
N GLY A 15 10.20 5.41 18.26
CA GLY A 15 9.98 5.40 19.72
C GLY A 15 8.55 5.69 20.14
N ASN A 16 7.69 6.12 19.20
CA ASN A 16 6.30 6.44 19.48
C ASN A 16 5.44 5.16 19.49
N LYS A 17 5.23 4.62 20.69
CA LYS A 17 4.44 3.39 20.90
C LYS A 17 2.98 3.52 20.45
N SER A 18 2.37 4.70 20.56
CA SER A 18 0.98 4.89 20.11
C SER A 18 0.88 4.89 18.59
N ALA A 19 1.88 5.43 17.89
CA ALA A 19 1.98 5.33 16.43
C ALA A 19 2.15 3.87 15.95
N PHE A 20 2.96 3.09 16.67
CA PHE A 20 3.11 1.66 16.38
C PHE A 20 1.81 0.90 16.60
N GLN A 21 1.13 1.13 17.73
CA GLN A 21 -0.14 0.48 18.02
C GLN A 21 -1.21 0.82 16.99
N ALA A 22 -1.35 2.10 16.62
CA ALA A 22 -2.29 2.53 15.59
C ALA A 22 -2.01 1.89 14.22
N TYR A 23 -0.73 1.65 13.89
CA TYR A 23 -0.36 0.92 12.68
C TYR A 23 -0.74 -0.57 12.77
N LEU A 24 -0.48 -1.23 13.90
CA LEU A 24 -0.84 -2.63 14.12
C LEU A 24 -2.36 -2.85 14.10
N ASP A 25 -3.12 -2.04 14.82
CA ASP A 25 -4.59 -2.14 14.86
C ASP A 25 -5.19 -2.09 13.46
N ARG A 26 -4.64 -1.23 12.61
CA ARG A 26 -5.11 -1.05 11.24
C ARG A 26 -4.72 -2.19 10.30
N ILE A 27 -3.59 -2.86 10.55
CA ILE A 27 -3.23 -4.10 9.84
C ILE A 27 -4.14 -5.24 10.30
N ASN A 28 -4.42 -5.33 11.59
CA ASN A 28 -5.24 -6.39 12.17
C ASN A 28 -6.73 -6.26 11.79
N GLN A 29 -7.21 -5.05 11.51
CA GLN A 29 -8.55 -4.80 10.98
C GLN A 29 -8.73 -5.24 9.52
N ARG A 30 -7.66 -5.52 8.78
CA ARG A 30 -7.77 -5.99 7.40
C ARG A 30 -8.13 -7.48 7.43
N PRO A 31 -9.31 -7.88 6.93
CA PRO A 31 -9.66 -9.29 6.88
C PRO A 31 -8.63 -10.03 6.02
N LEU A 32 -7.96 -11.01 6.63
CA LEU A 32 -7.10 -11.92 5.90
C LEU A 32 -8.00 -12.78 5.01
N ARG A 33 -7.87 -12.60 3.69
CA ARG A 33 -8.60 -13.42 2.73
C ARG A 33 -7.89 -14.77 2.61
N VAL A 34 -8.60 -15.85 2.91
CA VAL A 34 -8.13 -17.22 2.61
C VAL A 34 -8.04 -17.36 1.09
N ILE A 35 -6.85 -17.70 0.61
CA ILE A 35 -6.56 -17.79 -0.84
C ILE A 35 -6.62 -19.21 -1.38
N ALA A 36 -6.41 -20.23 -0.53
CA ALA A 36 -6.51 -21.65 -0.85
C ALA A 36 -6.67 -22.46 0.46
N SER A 37 -7.37 -23.59 0.40
CA SER A 37 -7.48 -24.58 1.47
C SER A 37 -6.70 -25.85 1.11
N PRO A 38 -6.04 -26.55 2.05
CA PRO A 38 -5.28 -27.77 1.75
C PRO A 38 -6.08 -28.87 1.03
N ASP A 39 -7.40 -28.91 1.26
CA ASP A 39 -8.31 -29.89 0.64
C ASP A 39 -8.79 -29.46 -0.77
N ASP A 40 -8.34 -28.31 -1.27
CA ASP A 40 -8.68 -27.86 -2.62
C ASP A 40 -8.00 -28.73 -3.67
N PRO A 41 -8.74 -29.35 -4.62
CA PRO A 41 -8.14 -30.14 -5.70
C PRO A 41 -7.25 -29.31 -6.63
N ASP A 42 -7.44 -27.99 -6.63
CA ASP A 42 -6.70 -26.99 -7.40
C ASP A 42 -5.81 -26.09 -6.53
N PHE A 43 -5.42 -26.55 -5.32
CA PHE A 43 -4.64 -25.80 -4.34
C PHE A 43 -3.46 -25.04 -4.96
N ASP A 44 -2.59 -25.74 -5.70
CA ASP A 44 -1.39 -25.14 -6.29
C ASP A 44 -1.74 -24.02 -7.29
N GLN A 45 -2.80 -24.20 -8.08
CA GLN A 45 -3.25 -23.18 -9.03
C GLN A 45 -3.80 -21.94 -8.31
N LYS A 46 -4.59 -22.13 -7.24
CA LYS A 46 -5.10 -21.03 -6.41
C LYS A 46 -3.97 -20.24 -5.76
N VAL A 47 -2.95 -20.93 -5.25
CA VAL A 47 -1.76 -20.29 -4.67
C VAL A 47 -1.01 -19.47 -5.72
N GLN A 48 -0.74 -20.06 -6.89
CA GLN A 48 -0.05 -19.36 -7.98
C GLN A 48 -0.84 -18.13 -8.46
N ALA A 49 -2.15 -18.25 -8.64
CA ALA A 49 -3.02 -17.16 -9.05
C ALA A 49 -3.02 -16.02 -8.02
N ALA A 50 -3.10 -16.34 -6.73
CA ALA A 50 -3.06 -15.35 -5.66
C ALA A 50 -1.72 -14.59 -5.58
N ILE A 51 -0.60 -15.29 -5.80
CA ILE A 51 0.73 -14.67 -5.89
C ILE A 51 0.78 -13.69 -7.07
N GLN A 52 0.34 -14.11 -8.25
CA GLN A 52 0.31 -13.26 -9.45
C GLN A 52 -0.57 -12.02 -9.26
N GLN A 53 -1.76 -12.21 -8.67
CA GLN A 53 -2.65 -11.10 -8.35
C GLN A 53 -1.99 -10.08 -7.41
N LYS A 54 -1.26 -10.54 -6.39
CA LYS A 54 -0.56 -9.67 -5.45
C LYS A 54 0.61 -8.92 -6.10
N LEU A 55 1.39 -9.59 -6.96
CA LEU A 55 2.49 -8.96 -7.70
C LEU A 55 1.97 -7.88 -8.66
N ASN A 56 0.91 -8.19 -9.40
CA ASN A 56 0.28 -7.25 -10.32
C ASN A 56 -0.31 -6.04 -9.58
N ALA A 57 -1.02 -6.26 -8.47
CA ALA A 57 -1.54 -5.18 -7.64
C ALA A 57 -0.41 -4.29 -7.09
N ALA A 58 0.72 -4.87 -6.65
CA ALA A 58 1.88 -4.10 -6.19
C ALA A 58 2.48 -3.24 -7.32
N ARG A 59 2.59 -3.78 -8.53
CA ARG A 59 3.10 -3.07 -9.72
C ARG A 59 2.18 -1.93 -10.17
N ILE A 60 0.87 -2.14 -10.16
CA ILE A 60 -0.11 -1.08 -10.47
C ILE A 60 0.00 0.05 -9.45
N ASN A 61 0.10 -0.29 -8.16
CA ASN A 61 0.26 0.71 -7.10
C ASN A 61 1.58 1.50 -7.22
N SER A 62 2.69 0.89 -7.66
CA SER A 62 3.93 1.62 -7.92
C SER A 62 3.83 2.55 -9.13
N ASN A 63 3.17 2.13 -10.20
CA ASN A 63 2.98 2.97 -11.40
C ASN A 63 2.05 4.16 -11.13
N LEU A 64 0.96 3.96 -10.37
CA LEU A 64 0.07 5.04 -9.97
C LEU A 64 0.79 6.09 -9.09
N LYS A 65 1.70 5.65 -8.19
CA LYS A 65 2.52 6.59 -7.41
C LYS A 65 3.53 7.37 -8.25
N ALA A 66 4.10 6.78 -9.30
CA ALA A 66 5.02 7.47 -10.20
C ALA A 66 4.33 8.56 -11.04
N ASN A 67 3.10 8.31 -11.50
CA ASN A 67 2.35 9.28 -12.29
C ASN A 67 1.84 10.48 -11.46
N VAL A 68 1.56 10.32 -10.17
CA VAL A 68 1.09 11.43 -9.29
C VAL A 68 2.22 12.37 -8.87
N VAL A 69 3.49 11.94 -8.93
CA VAL A 69 4.67 12.76 -8.60
C VAL A 69 5.18 13.61 -9.77
N SER A 70 4.54 13.53 -10.95
CA SER A 70 5.04 14.14 -12.18
C SER A 70 4.29 15.42 -12.62
N GLU A 71 3.40 16.00 -11.82
CA GLU A 71 2.91 17.36 -12.07
C GLU A 71 3.88 18.37 -11.45
N PRO A 72 4.64 19.16 -12.26
CA PRO A 72 5.37 20.29 -11.71
C PRO A 72 4.36 21.33 -11.19
N PRO A 73 4.69 22.09 -10.12
CA PRO A 73 3.90 23.26 -9.77
C PRO A 73 3.98 24.21 -10.96
N ASN A 74 2.84 24.52 -11.57
CA ASN A 74 2.70 25.66 -12.46
C ASN A 74 2.94 26.93 -11.63
N ASP A 75 4.21 27.30 -11.45
CA ASP A 75 4.61 28.66 -11.12
C ASP A 75 4.38 29.52 -12.36
N ASN A 76 3.10 29.81 -12.66
CA ASN A 76 2.76 31.03 -13.37
C ASN A 76 2.68 32.15 -12.33
N VAL A 77 3.86 32.54 -11.84
CA VAL A 77 4.06 33.84 -11.23
C VAL A 77 3.87 34.86 -12.35
N VAL A 78 2.79 35.61 -12.22
CA VAL A 78 2.50 36.85 -12.94
C VAL A 78 3.72 37.76 -12.85
N ASP A 79 4.28 38.16 -13.99
CA ASP A 79 5.16 39.33 -14.07
C ASP A 79 4.74 40.25 -15.21
N ASN A 80 4.96 41.53 -14.98
CA ASN A 80 4.17 42.68 -15.36
C ASN A 80 4.56 43.31 -16.72
N GLY A 81 3.58 44.00 -17.31
CA GLY A 81 3.75 45.11 -18.24
C GLY A 81 2.58 46.06 -18.12
#